data_AF-A0A9D7FK53-F1
#
_entry.id   AF-A0A9D7FK53-F1
#
_cell.length_a   1.000
_cell.length_b   1.000
_cell.length_c   1.000
_cell.angle_alpha   90.00
_cell.angle_beta   90.00
_cell.angle_gamma   90.00
#
_symmetry.space_group_name_H-M   'P 1'
#
loop_
_entity.id
_entity.type
_entity.pdbx_description
1 polymer ?
#
loop_
_entity_poly.entity_id
_entity_poly.type
_entity_poly.pdbx_seq_one_letter_code
_entity_poly.pdbx_strand_id
1 'polypeptide(L)'
;MSEFFKNNFKYVILAGVICVPLFGHLGSLPIHLWDESRLTMNAYEMYNNKNWIVTFYEGAPDLWNTKPPFLIWCQALLMGVVGPNELAIRLPSAIAGLLTCLAIVFFQIDI
;
A
#
# COMPACT_ATOMS: atom_id res chain seq x y z
N MET A 1 25.84 2.77 24.10
CA MET A 1 24.62 3.29 23.42
C MET A 1 24.93 4.33 22.35
N SER A 2 25.87 5.27 22.55
CA SER A 2 26.24 6.27 21.52
C SER A 2 27.02 5.69 20.32
N GLU A 3 27.86 4.67 20.51
CA GLU A 3 28.60 4.02 19.41
C GLU A 3 27.71 3.20 18.47
N PHE A 4 26.71 2.50 19.00
CA PHE A 4 25.71 1.78 18.21
C PHE A 4 24.94 2.73 17.28
N PHE A 5 24.53 3.90 17.81
CA PHE A 5 23.89 4.93 17.01
C PHE A 5 24.82 5.51 15.93
N LYS A 6 26.10 5.74 16.24
CA LYS A 6 27.07 6.22 15.23
C LYS A 6 27.29 5.21 14.10
N ASN A 7 27.37 3.92 14.41
CA ASN A 7 27.60 2.88 13.40
C ASN A 7 26.35 2.61 12.54
N ASN A 8 25.16 2.81 13.11
CA ASN A 8 23.88 2.57 12.43
C ASN A 8 23.22 3.83 11.87
N PHE A 9 23.83 5.01 12.05
CA PHE A 9 23.29 6.29 11.60
C PHE A 9 23.03 6.31 10.08
N LYS A 10 23.90 5.64 9.31
CA LYS A 10 23.73 5.47 7.85
C LYS A 10 22.41 4.80 7.47
N TYR A 11 21.94 3.82 8.24
CA TYR A 11 20.67 3.13 7.99
C TYR A 11 19.46 3.99 8.35
N VAL A 12 19.58 4.83 9.37
CA VAL A 12 18.55 5.82 9.73
C VAL A 12 18.40 6.87 8.64
N ILE A 13 19.51 7.39 8.11
CA ILE A 13 19.49 8.31 6.96
C ILE A 13 18.87 7.62 5.74
N LEU A 14 19.30 6.39 5.43
CA LEU A 14 18.78 5.64 4.29
C LEU A 14 17.26 5.42 4.40
N ALA A 15 16.76 5.04 5.58
CA ALA A 15 15.32 4.91 5.83
C ALA A 15 14.59 6.24 5.60
N GLY A 16 15.15 7.35 6.07
CA GLY A 16 14.62 8.69 5.80
C GLY A 16 14.53 9.02 4.30
N VAL A 17 15.59 8.71 3.54
CA VAL A 17 15.63 8.92 2.08
C VAL A 17 14.60 8.06 1.35
N ILE A 18 14.36 6.82 1.80
CA ILE A 18 13.38 5.91 1.21
C ILE A 18 11.93 6.35 1.49
N CYS A 19 11.67 6.92 2.67
CA CYS A 19 10.34 7.40 3.02
C CYS A 19 9.85 8.56 2.14
N VAL A 20 10.76 9.42 1.65
CA VAL A 20 10.39 10.58 0.81
C VAL A 20 9.66 10.19 -0.48
N PRO A 21 10.21 9.33 -1.37
CA PRO A 21 9.51 8.91 -2.57
C PRO A 21 8.29 8.01 -2.28
N LEU A 22 8.31 7.24 -1.18
CA LEU A 22 7.23 6.31 -0.86
C LEU A 22 6.00 6.97 -0.23
N PHE A 23 6.14 8.08 0.49
CA PHE A 23 5.03 8.69 1.24
C PHE A 23 4.81 10.17 0.93
N GLY A 24 5.72 10.85 0.23
CA GLY A 24 5.71 12.31 0.12
C GLY A 24 4.48 12.92 -0.58
N HIS A 25 3.90 12.24 -1.56
CA HIS A 25 2.81 12.78 -2.40
C HIS A 25 1.71 11.75 -2.67
N LEU A 26 1.47 10.83 -1.73
CA LEU A 26 0.56 9.71 -1.95
C LEU A 26 -0.88 10.13 -2.24
N GLY A 27 -1.37 11.17 -1.57
CA GLY A 27 -2.75 11.65 -1.73
C GLY A 27 -2.92 12.84 -2.66
N SER A 28 -1.86 13.32 -3.35
CA SER A 28 -1.94 14.61 -4.05
C SER A 28 -2.45 14.51 -5.49
N LEU A 29 -2.27 13.35 -6.13
CA LEU A 29 -2.67 13.14 -7.52
C LEU A 29 -4.01 12.39 -7.58
N PRO A 30 -4.88 12.70 -8.56
CA PRO A 30 -6.11 11.95 -8.77
C PRO A 30 -5.81 10.49 -9.13
N ILE A 31 -6.85 9.66 -9.04
CA ILE A 31 -6.76 8.25 -9.41
C ILE A 31 -6.56 8.12 -10.92
N HIS A 32 -5.57 7.33 -11.32
CA HIS A 32 -5.29 7.05 -12.72
C HIS A 32 -6.36 6.12 -13.30
N LEU A 33 -6.99 6.57 -14.40
CA LEU A 33 -7.87 5.73 -15.21
C LEU A 33 -7.04 4.60 -15.80
N TRP A 34 -7.23 3.38 -15.30
CA TRP A 34 -6.88 2.06 -15.83
C TRP A 34 -6.86 1.09 -14.65
N ASP A 35 -5.68 0.66 -14.22
CA ASP A 35 -5.52 -0.33 -13.16
C ASP A 35 -5.93 0.25 -11.80
N GLU A 36 -5.55 1.50 -11.52
CA GLU A 36 -5.81 2.12 -10.22
C GLU A 36 -7.30 2.35 -9.99
N SER A 37 -8.01 2.89 -10.99
CA SER A 37 -9.47 3.10 -10.92
C SER A 37 -10.23 1.79 -10.71
N ARG A 38 -9.83 0.71 -11.39
CA ARG A 38 -10.52 -0.58 -11.28
C ARG A 38 -10.34 -1.22 -9.91
N LEU A 39 -9.11 -1.23 -9.39
CA LEU A 39 -8.83 -1.72 -8.04
C LEU A 39 -9.52 -0.88 -6.98
N THR A 40 -9.55 0.44 -7.18
CA THR A 40 -10.28 1.36 -6.31
C THR A 40 -11.75 1.02 -6.24
N MET A 41 -12.41 0.84 -7.40
CA MET A 41 -13.84 0.53 -7.43
C MET A 41 -14.12 -0.81 -6.74
N ASN A 42 -13.30 -1.83 -7.01
CA ASN A 42 -13.42 -3.12 -6.35
C ASN A 42 -13.30 -3.02 -4.83
N ALA A 43 -12.34 -2.24 -4.34
CA ALA A 43 -12.15 -2.00 -2.91
C ALA A 43 -13.30 -1.19 -2.29
N TYR A 44 -13.80 -0.19 -3.02
CA TYR A 44 -14.90 0.66 -2.58
C TYR A 44 -16.23 -0.10 -2.50
N GLU A 45 -16.54 -0.92 -3.51
CA GLU A 45 -17.73 -1.76 -3.49
C GLU A 45 -17.64 -2.83 -2.40
N MET A 46 -16.47 -3.44 -2.21
CA MET A 46 -16.20 -4.38 -1.12
C MET A 46 -16.38 -3.73 0.26
N TYR A 47 -15.88 -2.50 0.42
CA TYR A 47 -16.04 -1.70 1.64
C TYR A 47 -17.53 -1.42 1.94
N ASN A 48 -18.34 -1.17 0.92
CA ASN A 48 -19.77 -0.86 1.04
C ASN A 48 -20.63 -2.11 1.27
N ASN A 49 -20.42 -3.17 0.48
CA ASN A 49 -21.26 -4.38 0.51
C ASN A 49 -20.84 -5.39 1.59
N LYS A 50 -19.66 -5.21 2.20
CA LYS A 50 -19.05 -6.11 3.21
C LYS A 50 -18.83 -7.55 2.72
N ASN A 51 -18.83 -7.79 1.41
CA ASN A 51 -18.51 -9.08 0.82
C ASN A 51 -17.01 -9.18 0.57
N TRP A 52 -16.30 -9.84 1.48
CA TRP A 52 -14.85 -10.00 1.41
C TRP A 52 -14.39 -11.14 0.50
N ILE A 53 -15.31 -11.98 0.01
CA ILE A 53 -14.95 -13.15 -0.80
C ILE A 53 -14.96 -12.77 -2.28
N VAL A 54 -16.03 -12.15 -2.74
CA VAL A 54 -16.23 -11.81 -4.16
C VAL A 54 -16.03 -10.31 -4.34
N THR A 55 -15.13 -9.93 -5.24
CA THR A 55 -14.95 -8.54 -5.66
C THR A 55 -16.07 -8.15 -6.62
N PHE A 56 -16.55 -6.91 -6.53
CA PHE A 56 -17.58 -6.38 -7.41
C PHE A 56 -17.04 -5.18 -8.19
N TYR A 57 -17.53 -5.01 -9.40
CA TYR A 57 -17.25 -3.88 -10.28
C TYR A 57 -18.55 -3.47 -10.95
N GLU A 58 -18.93 -2.20 -10.80
CA GLU A 58 -20.21 -1.65 -11.29
C GLU A 58 -21.42 -2.43 -10.75
N GLY A 59 -21.33 -2.92 -9.51
CA GLY A 59 -22.41 -3.67 -8.84
C GLY A 59 -22.57 -5.12 -9.28
N ALA A 60 -21.72 -5.62 -10.19
CA ALA A 60 -21.69 -7.03 -10.61
C ALA A 60 -20.43 -7.73 -10.08
N PRO A 61 -20.48 -9.06 -9.81
CA PRO A 61 -19.29 -9.83 -9.48
C PRO A 61 -18.20 -9.71 -10.55
N ASP A 62 -17.02 -9.20 -10.16
CA ASP A 62 -15.85 -9.09 -11.03
C ASP A 62 -15.11 -10.42 -11.10
N LEU A 63 -15.40 -11.20 -12.14
CA LEU A 63 -14.76 -12.50 -12.41
C LEU A 63 -13.56 -12.40 -13.36
N TRP A 64 -13.21 -11.21 -13.85
CA TRP A 64 -12.07 -11.02 -14.75
C TRP A 64 -10.76 -10.79 -13.99
N ASN A 65 -10.82 -10.71 -12.66
CA ASN A 65 -9.64 -10.51 -11.84
C ASN A 65 -8.83 -11.82 -11.76
N THR A 66 -7.66 -11.83 -12.39
CA THR A 66 -6.75 -13.00 -12.41
C THR A 66 -5.88 -13.11 -11.16
N LYS A 67 -5.94 -12.10 -10.28
CA LYS A 67 -5.14 -11.99 -9.07
C LYS A 67 -6.00 -12.27 -7.84
N PRO A 68 -5.44 -12.89 -6.78
CA PRO A 68 -6.15 -13.02 -5.51
C PRO A 68 -6.46 -11.64 -4.90
N PRO A 69 -7.55 -11.50 -4.13
CA PRO A 69 -8.09 -10.22 -3.67
C PRO A 69 -7.32 -9.56 -2.51
N PHE A 70 -6.12 -10.05 -2.17
CA PHE A 70 -5.37 -9.59 -0.99
C PHE A 70 -5.12 -8.07 -0.97
N LEU A 71 -4.71 -7.49 -2.10
CA LEU A 71 -4.54 -6.03 -2.21
C LEU A 71 -5.85 -5.29 -1.94
N ILE A 72 -6.94 -5.79 -2.50
CA ILE A 72 -8.27 -5.19 -2.40
C ILE A 72 -8.77 -5.25 -0.96
N TRP A 73 -8.46 -6.33 -0.22
CA TRP A 73 -8.74 -6.42 1.21
C TRP A 73 -8.02 -5.35 2.01
N CYS A 74 -6.71 -5.19 1.79
CA CYS A 74 -5.94 -4.15 2.46
C CYS A 74 -6.47 -2.75 2.16
N GLN A 75 -6.84 -2.48 0.91
CA GLN A 75 -7.44 -1.21 0.49
C GLN A 75 -8.81 -0.98 1.17
N ALA A 76 -9.70 -1.98 1.14
CA ALA A 76 -11.03 -1.88 1.76
C ALA A 76 -10.95 -1.71 3.29
N LEU A 77 -9.99 -2.38 3.95
CA LEU A 77 -9.73 -2.19 5.38
C LEU A 77 -9.25 -0.76 5.69
N LEU A 78 -8.29 -0.25 4.91
CA LEU A 78 -7.79 1.11 5.09
C LEU A 78 -8.85 2.16 4.80
N MET A 79 -9.71 1.95 3.81
CA MET A 79 -10.87 2.81 3.58
C MET A 79 -11.79 2.87 4.81
N GLY A 80 -11.88 1.78 5.59
CA GLY A 80 -12.62 1.79 6.86
C GLY A 80 -11.96 2.56 8.01
N VAL A 81 -10.65 2.79 7.96
CA VAL A 81 -9.90 3.53 8.99
C VAL A 81 -9.77 5.01 8.64
N VAL A 82 -9.39 5.32 7.40
CA VAL A 82 -9.04 6.68 6.95
C VAL A 82 -10.12 7.31 6.04
N GLY A 83 -11.14 6.55 5.67
CA GLY A 83 -12.16 6.93 4.69
C GLY A 83 -11.74 6.59 3.24
N PRO A 84 -12.70 6.61 2.29
CA PRO A 84 -12.44 6.35 0.87
C PRO A 84 -11.74 7.56 0.23
N ASN A 85 -10.41 7.54 0.22
CA ASN A 85 -9.56 8.56 -0.40
C ASN A 85 -8.36 7.91 -1.12
N GLU A 86 -7.63 8.73 -1.87
CA GLU A 86 -6.44 8.33 -2.65
C GLU A 86 -5.35 7.75 -1.75
N LEU A 87 -5.24 8.24 -0.53
CA LEU A 87 -4.28 7.76 0.46
C LEU A 87 -4.59 6.32 0.86
N ALA A 88 -5.85 5.98 1.16
CA ALA A 88 -6.26 4.63 1.56
C ALA A 88 -5.98 3.59 0.47
N ILE A 89 -6.08 3.99 -0.81
CA ILE A 89 -5.84 3.12 -1.96
C ILE A 89 -4.34 2.85 -2.16
N ARG A 90 -3.48 3.85 -1.97
CA ARG A 90 -2.04 3.78 -2.28
C ARG A 90 -1.18 3.36 -1.08
N LEU A 91 -1.66 3.59 0.14
CA LEU A 91 -0.93 3.28 1.38
C LEU A 91 -0.54 1.79 1.51
N PRO A 92 -1.36 0.78 1.15
CA PRO A 92 -0.91 -0.61 1.20
C PRO A 92 0.32 -0.86 0.32
N SER A 93 0.34 -0.30 -0.89
CA SER A 93 1.46 -0.42 -1.82
C SER A 93 2.71 0.29 -1.32
N ALA A 94 2.57 1.49 -0.72
CA ALA A 94 3.69 2.21 -0.12
C ALA A 94 4.31 1.46 1.07
N ILE A 95 3.47 0.86 1.93
CA ILE A 95 3.93 0.00 3.03
C ILE A 95 4.65 -1.24 2.49
N ALA A 96 4.12 -1.90 1.46
CA ALA A 96 4.80 -3.05 0.84
C ALA A 96 6.17 -2.66 0.25
N GLY A 97 6.27 -1.49 -0.39
CA GLY A 97 7.54 -0.93 -0.88
C GLY A 97 8.54 -0.69 0.25
N LEU A 98 8.10 -0.09 1.36
CA LEU A 98 8.93 0.13 2.54
C LEU A 98 9.45 -1.20 3.12
N LEU A 99 8.56 -2.19 3.29
CA LEU A 99 8.93 -3.51 3.80
C LEU A 99 9.95 -4.20 2.90
N THR A 100 9.81 -4.07 1.58
CA THR A 100 10.77 -4.62 0.62
C THR A 100 12.14 -3.97 0.79
N CYS A 101 12.22 -2.65 0.91
CA CYS A 101 13.48 -1.95 1.17
C CYS A 101 14.11 -2.37 2.49
N LEU A 102 13.32 -2.49 3.57
CA LEU A 102 13.81 -2.95 4.87
C LEU A 102 14.33 -4.39 4.81
N ALA A 103 13.65 -5.27 4.07
CA ALA A 103 14.10 -6.66 3.88
C ALA A 103 15.46 -6.72 3.16
N ILE A 104 15.69 -5.87 2.15
CA ILE A 104 16.98 -5.78 1.45
C ILE A 104 18.08 -5.29 2.39
N VAL A 105 17.81 -4.25 3.18
CA VAL A 105 18.78 -3.73 4.15
C VAL A 105 19.10 -4.79 5.22
N PHE A 106 18.09 -5.51 5.70
CA PHE A 106 18.26 -6.60 6.65
C PHE A 106 19.16 -7.71 6.07
N PHE A 107 18.85 -8.18 4.86
CA PHE A 107 19.67 -9.18 4.16
C PHE A 107 21.13 -8.74 3.96
N GLN A 108 21.38 -7.45 3.77
CA GLN A 108 22.72 -6.88 3.61
C GLN A 108 23.51 -6.76 4.93
N ILE A 109 22.83 -6.76 6.08
CA ILE A 109 23.46 -6.71 7.40
C ILE A 109 23.89 -8.11 7.85
N ASP A 110 23.15 -9.13 7.43
CA ASP A 110 23.42 -10.55 7.76
C ASP A 110 24.51 -11.20 6.88
N ILE A 111 25.05 -10.48 5.90
CA ILE A 111 26.21 -10.85 5.06
C ILE A 111 27.45 -10.08 5.51
#